data_AF-A0A4P9XZF3-F1
#
_entry.id   AF-A0A4P9XZF3-F1
#
_cell.length_a   1.000
_cell.length_b   1.000
_cell.length_c   1.000
_cell.angle_alpha   90.00
_cell.angle_beta   90.00
_cell.angle_gamma   90.00
#
_symmetry.space_group_name_H-M   'P 1'
#
loop_
_entity.id
_entity.type
_entity.pdbx_description
1 polymer ?
#
loop_
_entity_poly.entity_id
_entity_poly.type
_entity_poly.pdbx_seq_one_letter_code
_entity_poly.pdbx_strand_id
1 'polypeptide(L)'
;MLTFILFLVAIGYYASKSIPALSTLQTQLKGTSSGLASQLVRRLFTAEPSIRIEQYGICAIAYVTSPGLEAIYLGIFHQWWRVSEIQEVSGSSSSGKGNGELVDKAESLQEDAIQARKNKQYARASDLYVQAARQFLTGGDDDREGMVDTSGMAGQCYEEASKCSKQAGRKEDSSSQLDKAIQAYSKDPNRLSRAATMAERQATLWSEDGDKTGMLRAAKALSKAADLYEQSDDGRSRFTRAKEGEMWAKLQRYTEALKAYDTSLKESTQFGASGTESLTLPPRYLCALFCLMGTGAEWEEVQAKAEIYSNQCSAFDSSPEARFIRHLCDLALEGATEIQAEAHRQTYRSGRMEPWQLDVFQKRTASLGDPSSGSFR
;
A
#
# COMPACT_ATOMS: atom_id res chain seq x y z
N MET A 1 8.02 37.79 62.01
CA MET A 1 8.08 38.30 60.61
C MET A 1 8.99 37.47 59.72
N LEU A 2 10.25 37.22 60.09
CA LEU A 2 11.19 36.46 59.24
C LEU A 2 10.69 35.05 58.88
N THR A 3 10.07 34.34 59.83
CA THR A 3 9.47 33.01 59.62
C THR A 3 8.28 33.03 58.66
N PHE A 4 7.47 34.09 58.68
CA PHE A 4 6.33 34.26 57.76
C PHE A 4 6.80 34.58 56.33
N ILE A 5 7.85 35.39 56.19
CA ILE A 5 8.47 35.69 54.90
C ILE A 5 9.11 34.42 54.32
N LEU A 6 9.84 33.64 55.12
CA LEU A 6 10.41 32.35 54.69
C LEU A 6 9.34 31.33 54.31
N PHE A 7 8.19 31.32 54.99
CA PHE A 7 7.06 30.47 54.64
C PHE A 7 6.42 30.88 53.31
N LEU A 8 6.24 32.17 53.04
CA LEU A 8 5.73 32.67 51.76
C LEU A 8 6.71 32.41 50.61
N VAL A 9 8.02 32.55 50.85
CA VAL A 9 9.07 32.20 49.87
C VAL A 9 9.09 30.71 49.61
N ALA A 10 8.90 29.86 50.63
CA ALA A 10 8.79 28.41 50.46
C ALA A 10 7.54 28.01 49.67
N ILE A 11 6.39 28.66 49.92
CA ILE A 11 5.16 28.45 49.15
C ILE A 11 5.35 28.92 47.70
N GLY A 12 5.93 30.10 47.48
CA GLY A 12 6.21 30.62 46.14
C GLY A 12 7.19 29.73 45.37
N TYR A 13 8.23 29.24 46.03
CA TYR A 13 9.20 28.31 45.45
C TYR A 13 8.56 26.95 45.14
N TYR A 14 7.76 26.40 46.06
CA TYR A 14 7.06 25.13 45.85
C TYR A 14 6.00 25.25 44.74
N ALA A 15 5.24 26.34 44.70
CA ALA A 15 4.26 26.62 43.66
C ALA A 15 4.94 26.80 42.29
N SER A 16 6.08 27.49 42.21
CA SER A 16 6.83 27.69 40.97
C SER A 16 7.38 26.38 40.37
N LYS A 17 7.71 25.39 41.22
CA LYS A 17 8.13 24.06 40.78
C LYS A 17 6.98 23.11 40.46
N SER A 18 5.75 23.48 40.80
CA SER A 18 4.57 22.60 40.71
C SER A 18 3.67 22.94 39.52
N ILE A 19 4.22 23.55 38.47
CA ILE A 19 3.48 23.82 37.24
C ILE A 19 3.10 22.47 36.60
N PRO A 20 1.80 22.20 36.34
CA PRO A 20 1.38 20.96 35.72
C PRO A 20 1.99 20.82 34.32
N ALA A 21 2.58 19.66 34.04
CA ALA A 21 3.08 19.33 32.70
C ALA A 21 1.91 19.14 31.72
N LEU A 22 2.10 19.49 30.45
CA LEU A 22 1.11 19.27 29.39
C LEU A 22 0.68 17.79 29.28
N SER A 23 1.59 16.87 29.58
CA SER A 23 1.31 15.43 29.59
C SER A 23 0.23 15.03 30.61
N THR A 24 0.10 15.74 31.74
CA THR A 24 -0.96 15.45 32.74
C THR A 24 -2.33 15.88 32.23
N LEU A 25 -2.42 17.01 31.51
CA LEU A 25 -3.65 17.45 30.85
C LEU A 25 -4.06 16.44 29.76
N GLN A 26 -3.11 16.04 28.91
CA GLN A 26 -3.36 15.04 27.88
C GLN A 26 -3.81 13.70 28.47
N THR A 27 -3.24 13.30 29.61
CA THR A 27 -3.64 12.08 30.32
C THR A 27 -5.04 12.23 30.93
N GLN A 28 -5.38 13.39 31.48
CA GLN A 28 -6.72 13.65 32.05
C GLN A 28 -7.81 13.74 30.98
N LEU A 29 -7.50 14.30 29.81
CA LEU A 29 -8.36 14.29 28.62
C LEU A 29 -8.57 12.86 28.09
N LYS A 30 -7.57 11.99 28.21
CA LYS A 30 -7.67 10.55 27.82
C LYS A 30 -8.33 9.68 28.90
N GLY A 31 -8.23 10.05 30.18
CA GLY A 31 -8.55 9.22 31.34
C GLY A 31 -9.96 9.38 31.94
N THR A 32 -10.74 10.39 31.54
CA THR A 32 -12.11 10.64 32.03
C THR A 32 -13.18 9.74 31.36
N SER A 33 -12.86 8.45 31.16
CA SER A 33 -13.41 7.60 30.08
C SER A 33 -14.40 6.48 30.45
N SER A 34 -15.22 6.62 31.51
CA SER A 34 -16.17 5.56 31.91
C SER A 34 -17.67 5.84 31.75
N GLY A 35 -18.10 6.95 31.12
CA GLY A 35 -19.53 7.29 30.95
C GLY A 35 -19.96 7.62 29.52
N LEU A 36 -21.28 7.58 29.24
CA LEU A 36 -21.91 7.84 27.92
C LEU A 36 -21.50 9.17 27.24
N ALA A 37 -21.06 10.18 28.00
CA ALA A 37 -20.48 11.42 27.45
C ALA A 37 -19.15 11.21 26.69
N SER A 38 -18.49 10.06 26.87
CA SER A 38 -17.18 9.73 26.29
C SER A 38 -17.20 9.42 24.80
N GLN A 39 -18.34 8.98 24.25
CA GLN A 39 -18.48 8.75 22.82
C GLN A 39 -18.62 10.07 22.05
N LEU A 40 -19.27 11.07 22.64
CA LEU A 40 -19.35 12.43 22.11
C LEU A 40 -17.98 13.13 22.12
N VAL A 41 -17.22 12.99 23.21
CA VAL A 41 -15.86 13.53 23.31
C VAL A 41 -14.92 12.87 22.29
N ARG A 42 -14.96 11.54 22.10
CA ARG A 42 -14.16 10.89 21.05
C ARG A 42 -14.56 11.29 19.63
N ARG A 43 -15.83 11.61 19.38
CA ARG A 43 -16.32 12.09 18.06
C ARG A 43 -15.92 13.53 17.77
N LEU A 44 -15.79 14.39 18.80
CA LEU A 44 -15.39 15.80 18.66
C LEU A 44 -13.87 16.04 18.57
N PHE A 45 -13.04 15.03 18.86
CA PHE A 45 -11.57 15.11 18.84
C PHE A 45 -10.94 14.22 17.74
N THR A 46 -11.60 14.07 16.59
CA THR A 46 -10.98 13.47 15.39
C THR A 46 -9.97 14.41 14.74
N ALA A 47 -10.15 15.73 14.91
CA ALA A 47 -9.12 16.73 14.65
C ALA A 47 -8.23 16.90 15.89
N GLU A 48 -6.92 17.03 15.68
CA GLU A 48 -5.95 17.26 16.76
C GLU A 48 -6.29 18.61 17.43
N PRO A 49 -6.68 18.63 18.71
CA PRO A 49 -7.13 19.86 19.34
C PRO A 49 -5.96 20.84 19.46
N SER A 50 -6.19 22.09 19.04
CA SER A 50 -5.20 23.14 19.25
C SER A 50 -5.26 23.56 20.72
N ILE A 51 -4.18 23.26 21.46
CA ILE A 51 -4.04 23.61 22.87
C ILE A 51 -3.08 24.79 22.98
N ARG A 52 -3.59 25.94 23.43
CA ARG A 52 -2.76 27.10 23.77
C ARG A 52 -2.65 27.19 25.30
N ILE A 53 -1.43 27.18 25.82
CA ILE A 53 -1.18 27.28 27.27
C ILE A 53 -0.56 28.63 27.59
N GLU A 54 -1.16 29.34 28.53
CA GLU A 54 -0.61 30.55 29.13
C GLU A 54 -0.13 30.22 30.55
N GLN A 55 1.16 30.38 30.79
CA GLN A 55 1.76 30.12 32.10
C GLN A 55 1.85 31.41 32.90
N TYR A 56 1.29 31.36 34.11
CA TYR A 56 1.39 32.39 35.12
C TYR A 56 2.21 31.84 36.29
N GLY A 57 2.86 32.69 37.08
CA GLY A 57 3.87 32.26 38.06
C GLY A 57 3.40 31.19 39.07
N ILE A 58 2.09 31.05 39.30
CA ILE A 58 1.49 30.09 40.24
C ILE A 58 0.42 29.17 39.61
N CYS A 59 0.06 29.39 38.35
CA CYS A 59 -0.99 28.63 37.67
C CYS A 59 -0.79 28.62 36.16
N ALA A 60 -1.39 27.66 35.46
CA ALA A 60 -1.43 27.64 34.00
C ALA A 60 -2.88 27.68 33.53
N ILE A 61 -3.16 28.43 32.47
CA ILE A 61 -4.46 28.41 31.81
C ILE A 61 -4.27 27.74 30.45
N ALA A 62 -5.00 26.66 30.19
CA ALA A 62 -5.01 26.00 28.90
C ALA A 62 -6.34 26.28 28.19
N TYR A 63 -6.24 26.87 27.01
CA TYR A 63 -7.34 27.07 26.08
C TYR A 63 -7.32 25.90 25.11
N VAL A 64 -8.35 25.06 25.15
CA VAL A 64 -8.52 23.91 24.27
C VAL A 64 -9.58 24.28 23.26
N THR A 65 -9.17 24.40 21.99
CA THR A 65 -10.08 24.66 20.87
C THR A 65 -10.15 23.41 20.00
N SER A 66 -11.36 22.90 19.82
CA SER A 66 -11.69 21.82 18.88
C SER A 66 -12.84 22.30 17.98
N PRO A 67 -13.02 21.76 16.77
CA PRO A 67 -14.19 22.08 15.95
C PRO A 67 -15.49 21.86 16.75
N GLY A 68 -16.19 22.96 17.06
CA GLY A 68 -17.45 22.96 17.81
C GLY A 68 -17.34 22.96 19.34
N LEU A 69 -16.13 23.00 19.92
CA LEU A 69 -15.96 22.98 21.37
C LEU A 69 -14.79 23.87 21.82
N GLU A 70 -15.10 24.85 22.67
CA GLU A 70 -14.11 25.67 23.37
C GLU A 70 -14.19 25.39 24.88
N ALA A 71 -13.05 25.04 25.48
CA ALA A 71 -12.96 24.79 26.91
C ALA A 71 -11.70 25.42 27.51
N ILE A 72 -11.86 26.03 28.68
CA ILE A 72 -10.78 26.64 29.46
C ILE A 72 -10.50 25.75 30.68
N TYR A 73 -9.24 25.34 30.81
CA TYR A 73 -8.74 24.59 31.95
C TYR A 73 -7.76 25.44 32.77
N LEU A 74 -7.89 25.39 34.08
CA LEU A 74 -6.97 25.99 35.04
C LEU A 74 -6.14 24.90 35.70
N GLY A 75 -4.83 25.01 35.60
CA GLY A 75 -3.86 24.09 36.17
C GLY A 75 -3.20 24.68 37.41
N ILE A 76 -3.35 24.01 38.56
CA ILE A 76 -2.68 24.36 39.83
C ILE A 76 -2.26 23.04 40.50
N PHE A 77 -1.07 22.97 41.09
CA PHE A 77 -0.59 21.80 41.87
C PHE A 77 -0.74 20.45 41.13
N HIS A 78 -0.29 20.38 39.88
CA HIS A 78 -0.37 19.17 39.03
C HIS A 78 -1.77 18.68 38.65
N GLN A 79 -2.84 19.40 39.01
CA GLN A 79 -4.22 19.06 38.66
C GLN A 79 -4.80 20.11 37.72
N TRP A 80 -5.67 19.68 36.80
CA TRP A 80 -6.41 20.57 35.91
C TRP A 80 -7.89 20.56 36.27
N TRP A 81 -8.46 21.74 36.45
CA TRP A 81 -9.89 21.96 36.63
C TRP A 81 -10.47 22.67 35.42
N ARG A 82 -11.60 22.19 34.92
CA ARG A 82 -12.34 22.88 33.86
C ARG A 82 -13.05 24.09 34.48
N VAL A 83 -12.75 25.29 33.98
CA VAL A 83 -13.29 26.55 34.51
C VAL A 83 -14.45 27.06 33.66
N SER A 84 -14.46 26.81 32.36
CA SER A 84 -15.58 27.20 31.49
C SER A 84 -16.67 26.12 31.42
N GLU A 85 -17.92 26.58 31.32
CA GLU A 85 -19.02 25.75 30.82
C GLU A 85 -18.77 25.46 29.34
N ILE A 86 -19.07 24.24 28.88
CA ILE A 86 -18.87 23.88 27.48
C ILE A 86 -19.85 24.71 26.65
N GLN A 87 -19.35 25.75 25.99
CA GLN A 87 -20.14 26.44 24.99
C GLN A 87 -20.07 25.60 23.71
N GLU A 88 -21.14 24.84 23.46
CA GLU A 88 -21.40 24.35 22.11
C GLU A 88 -21.61 25.58 21.24
N VAL A 89 -20.64 25.86 20.37
CA VAL A 89 -20.77 26.93 19.37
C VAL A 89 -21.82 26.46 18.39
N SER A 90 -23.08 26.73 18.72
CA SER A 90 -24.25 26.52 17.85
C SER A 90 -24.22 27.56 16.74
N GLY A 91 -23.28 27.35 15.80
CA GLY A 91 -23.24 28.04 14.53
C GLY A 91 -24.51 27.71 13.74
N SER A 92 -25.52 28.55 13.89
CA SER A 92 -26.76 28.54 13.11
C SER A 92 -26.47 28.94 11.66
N SER A 93 -25.91 28.00 10.89
CA SER A 93 -25.78 28.09 9.43
C SER A 93 -26.85 27.17 8.80
N SER A 94 -28.03 27.73 8.55
CA SER A 94 -29.24 27.02 8.12
C SER A 94 -29.26 26.61 6.63
N SER A 95 -28.11 26.33 6.01
CA SER A 95 -28.04 25.97 4.58
C SER A 95 -27.24 24.68 4.26
N GLY A 96 -26.92 23.85 5.25
CA GLY A 96 -26.07 22.65 5.07
C GLY A 96 -26.64 21.31 5.55
N LYS A 97 -27.95 21.20 5.83
CA LYS A 97 -28.54 20.01 6.48
C LYS A 97 -28.47 18.70 5.68
N GLY A 98 -28.29 18.75 4.36
CA GLY A 98 -28.33 17.56 3.51
C GLY A 98 -27.13 16.62 3.67
N ASN A 99 -25.91 17.15 3.68
CA ASN A 99 -24.71 16.31 3.61
C ASN A 99 -24.40 15.62 4.95
N GLY A 100 -24.65 16.29 6.09
CA GLY A 100 -24.46 15.69 7.41
C GLY A 100 -25.32 14.45 7.64
N GLU A 101 -26.59 14.51 7.23
CA GLU A 101 -27.51 13.37 7.35
C GLU A 101 -27.08 12.15 6.51
N LEU A 102 -26.52 12.39 5.32
CA LEU A 102 -26.01 11.32 4.46
C LEU A 102 -24.77 10.63 5.07
N VAL A 103 -23.88 11.40 5.70
CA VAL A 103 -22.70 10.88 6.39
C VAL A 103 -23.11 10.07 7.63
N ASP A 104 -24.01 10.59 8.46
CA ASP A 104 -24.52 9.86 9.65
C ASP A 104 -25.19 8.54 9.25
N LYS A 105 -25.95 8.54 8.14
CA LYS A 105 -26.56 7.33 7.58
C LYS A 105 -25.51 6.35 7.06
N ALA A 106 -24.45 6.83 6.43
CA ALA A 106 -23.34 5.99 5.96
C ALA A 106 -22.63 5.30 7.13
N GLU A 107 -22.36 6.03 8.22
CA GLU A 107 -21.77 5.49 9.44
C GLU A 107 -22.66 4.43 10.10
N SER A 108 -23.97 4.68 10.18
CA SER A 108 -24.93 3.69 10.70
C SER A 108 -24.93 2.39 9.87
N LEU A 109 -24.92 2.49 8.54
CA LEU A 109 -24.82 1.32 7.65
C LEU A 109 -23.49 0.57 7.83
N GLN A 110 -22.40 1.29 8.12
CA GLN A 110 -21.09 0.71 8.39
C GLN A 110 -21.09 -0.07 9.72
N GLU A 111 -21.73 0.44 10.76
CA GLU A 111 -21.90 -0.25 12.05
C GLU A 111 -22.71 -1.55 11.87
N ASP A 112 -23.82 -1.49 11.12
CA ASP A 112 -24.62 -2.66 10.77
C ASP A 112 -23.81 -3.70 9.98
N ALA A 113 -22.97 -3.26 9.04
CA ALA A 113 -22.08 -4.13 8.27
C ALA A 113 -21.07 -4.85 9.18
N ILE A 114 -20.48 -4.13 10.14
CA ILE A 114 -19.56 -4.70 11.14
C ILE A 114 -20.29 -5.76 11.98
N GLN A 115 -21.52 -5.50 12.40
CA GLN A 115 -22.30 -6.46 13.18
C GLN A 115 -22.70 -7.69 12.35
N ALA A 116 -23.11 -7.51 11.10
CA ALA A 116 -23.38 -8.61 10.18
C ALA A 116 -22.12 -9.48 9.94
N ARG A 117 -20.95 -8.87 9.81
CA ARG A 117 -19.67 -9.57 9.69
C ARG A 117 -19.32 -10.39 10.94
N LYS A 118 -19.53 -9.83 12.15
CA LYS A 118 -19.36 -10.57 13.41
C LYS A 118 -20.25 -11.81 13.49
N ASN A 119 -21.48 -11.69 12.96
CA ASN A 119 -22.44 -12.80 12.85
C ASN A 119 -22.15 -13.76 11.67
N LYS A 120 -20.99 -13.64 11.00
CA LYS A 120 -20.58 -14.43 9.82
C LYS A 120 -21.53 -14.31 8.63
N GLN A 121 -22.35 -13.26 8.58
CA GLN A 121 -23.22 -12.95 7.44
C GLN A 121 -22.46 -12.13 6.39
N TYR A 122 -21.41 -12.71 5.79
CA TYR A 122 -20.46 -11.99 4.95
C TYR A 122 -21.08 -11.37 3.69
N ALA A 123 -22.04 -12.05 3.06
CA ALA A 123 -22.75 -11.50 1.89
C ALA A 123 -23.51 -10.21 2.26
N ARG A 124 -24.31 -10.27 3.33
CA ARG A 124 -25.05 -9.10 3.84
C ARG A 124 -24.12 -7.98 4.29
N ALA A 125 -23.04 -8.29 4.99
CA ALA A 125 -22.06 -7.31 5.44
C ALA A 125 -21.45 -6.56 4.24
N SER A 126 -21.10 -7.28 3.18
CA SER A 126 -20.58 -6.68 1.95
C SER A 126 -21.60 -5.73 1.30
N ASP A 127 -22.86 -6.15 1.19
CA ASP A 127 -23.92 -5.33 0.58
C ASP A 127 -24.18 -4.04 1.39
N LEU A 128 -24.10 -4.11 2.72
CA LEU A 128 -24.20 -2.95 3.62
C LEU A 128 -23.01 -2.00 3.48
N TYR A 129 -21.78 -2.51 3.41
CA TYR A 129 -20.60 -1.68 3.14
C TYR A 129 -20.68 -0.97 1.77
N VAL A 130 -21.19 -1.64 0.73
CA VAL A 130 -21.41 -1.02 -0.58
C VAL A 130 -22.44 0.12 -0.50
N GLN A 131 -23.50 -0.07 0.28
CA GLN A 131 -24.50 0.98 0.50
C GLN A 131 -23.89 2.18 1.25
N ALA A 132 -23.13 1.92 2.32
CA ALA A 132 -22.41 2.96 3.07
C ALA A 132 -21.45 3.75 2.14
N ALA A 133 -20.65 3.05 1.33
CA ALA A 133 -19.73 3.68 0.38
C ALA A 133 -20.44 4.61 -0.62
N ARG A 134 -21.62 4.23 -1.10
CA ARG A 134 -22.43 5.08 -1.99
C ARG A 134 -22.96 6.32 -1.28
N GLN A 135 -23.36 6.21 -0.02
CA GLN A 135 -23.80 7.37 0.77
C GLN A 135 -22.65 8.34 1.01
N PHE A 136 -21.45 7.84 1.36
CA PHE A 136 -20.25 8.68 1.48
C PHE A 136 -19.93 9.43 0.19
N LEU A 137 -19.98 8.77 -0.97
CA LEU A 137 -19.75 9.45 -2.25
C LEU A 137 -20.82 10.49 -2.57
N THR A 138 -22.09 10.23 -2.23
CA THR A 138 -23.19 11.16 -2.51
C THR A 138 -23.12 12.41 -1.62
N GLY A 139 -22.70 12.27 -0.35
CA GLY A 139 -22.53 13.40 0.56
C GLY A 139 -21.22 14.19 0.37
N GLY A 140 -20.34 13.73 -0.53
CA GLY A 140 -18.97 14.21 -0.68
C GLY A 140 -18.70 15.12 -1.88
N ASP A 141 -19.65 15.32 -2.79
CA ASP A 141 -19.44 16.10 -4.03
C ASP A 141 -19.31 17.62 -3.80
N ASP A 142 -19.47 18.11 -2.56
CA ASP A 142 -19.19 19.50 -2.19
C ASP A 142 -17.72 19.62 -1.71
N ASP A 143 -16.81 19.87 -2.66
CA ASP A 143 -15.37 20.18 -2.46
C ASP A 143 -15.14 21.51 -1.70
N ARG A 144 -15.67 21.64 -0.48
CA ARG A 144 -15.34 22.75 0.40
C ARG A 144 -14.12 22.40 1.26
N GLU A 145 -13.07 23.21 1.16
CA GLU A 145 -11.87 23.11 1.99
C GLU A 145 -12.25 22.96 3.47
N GLY A 146 -11.79 21.86 4.09
CA GLY A 146 -12.07 21.52 5.50
C GLY A 146 -13.15 20.46 5.72
N MET A 147 -13.76 19.90 4.67
CA MET A 147 -14.78 18.86 4.79
C MET A 147 -14.17 17.46 4.96
N VAL A 148 -14.92 16.57 5.62
CA VAL A 148 -14.58 15.18 5.91
C VAL A 148 -14.15 14.44 4.64
N ASP A 149 -13.08 13.65 4.70
CA ASP A 149 -12.57 12.86 3.58
C ASP A 149 -13.49 11.67 3.23
N THR A 150 -14.60 12.00 2.58
CA THR A 150 -15.66 11.08 2.17
C THR A 150 -15.18 10.08 1.12
N SER A 151 -14.30 10.49 0.19
CA SER A 151 -13.74 9.60 -0.82
C SER A 151 -12.87 8.52 -0.18
N GLY A 152 -12.03 8.90 0.78
CA GLY A 152 -11.23 7.99 1.58
C GLY A 152 -12.08 6.98 2.36
N MET A 153 -13.17 7.44 2.99
CA MET A 153 -14.12 6.59 3.72
C MET A 153 -14.88 5.64 2.79
N ALA A 154 -15.32 6.12 1.62
CA ALA A 154 -15.95 5.29 0.61
C ALA A 154 -15.00 4.20 0.09
N GLY A 155 -13.74 4.55 -0.19
CA GLY A 155 -12.70 3.60 -0.58
C GLY A 155 -12.49 2.51 0.47
N GLN A 156 -12.48 2.89 1.76
CA GLN A 156 -12.35 1.93 2.87
C GLN A 156 -13.56 1.00 2.97
N CYS A 157 -14.78 1.52 2.79
CA CYS A 157 -15.98 0.70 2.76
C CYS A 157 -15.96 -0.29 1.60
N TYR A 158 -15.56 0.11 0.40
CA TYR A 158 -15.40 -0.81 -0.73
C TYR A 158 -14.31 -1.86 -0.50
N GLU A 159 -13.21 -1.51 0.16
CA GLU A 159 -12.17 -2.47 0.55
C GLU A 159 -12.71 -3.53 1.53
N GLU A 160 -13.45 -3.13 2.56
CA GLU A 160 -14.06 -4.06 3.51
C GLU A 160 -15.17 -4.90 2.86
N ALA A 161 -15.94 -4.31 1.94
CA ALA A 161 -16.92 -5.02 1.13
C ALA A 161 -16.26 -6.14 0.32
N SER A 162 -15.12 -5.86 -0.32
CA SER A 162 -14.34 -6.84 -1.10
C SER A 162 -13.89 -8.01 -0.23
N LYS A 163 -13.33 -7.74 0.96
CA LYS A 163 -12.95 -8.79 1.91
C LYS A 163 -14.12 -9.69 2.27
N CYS A 164 -15.29 -9.11 2.53
CA CYS A 164 -16.51 -9.86 2.84
C CYS A 164 -17.04 -10.65 1.63
N SER A 165 -17.03 -10.07 0.42
CA SER A 165 -17.44 -10.77 -0.82
C SER A 165 -16.54 -11.96 -1.11
N LYS A 166 -15.22 -11.81 -0.95
CA LYS A 166 -14.26 -12.91 -1.09
C LYS A 166 -14.57 -14.04 -0.09
N GLN A 167 -14.80 -13.71 1.18
CA GLN A 167 -15.16 -14.69 2.21
C GLN A 167 -16.52 -15.38 1.94
N ALA A 168 -17.43 -14.71 1.24
CA ALA A 168 -18.71 -15.27 0.80
C ALA A 168 -18.61 -16.09 -0.50
N GLY A 169 -17.42 -16.26 -1.09
CA GLY A 169 -17.22 -16.95 -2.36
C GLY A 169 -17.65 -16.15 -3.60
N ARG A 170 -17.96 -14.86 -3.46
CA ARG A 170 -18.37 -13.96 -4.55
C ARG A 170 -17.15 -13.25 -5.15
N LYS A 171 -16.34 -14.00 -5.93
CA LYS A 171 -15.06 -13.53 -6.50
C LYS A 171 -15.22 -12.30 -7.42
N GLU A 172 -16.18 -12.34 -8.34
CA GLU A 172 -16.46 -11.24 -9.28
C GLU A 172 -16.89 -9.96 -8.54
N ASP A 173 -17.80 -10.08 -7.56
CA ASP A 173 -18.23 -8.94 -6.73
C ASP A 173 -17.05 -8.34 -5.95
N SER A 174 -16.18 -9.18 -5.41
CA SER A 174 -14.96 -8.73 -4.72
C SER A 174 -14.04 -7.94 -5.65
N SER A 175 -13.83 -8.40 -6.89
CA SER A 175 -13.04 -7.65 -7.88
C SER A 175 -13.70 -6.32 -8.24
N SER A 176 -15.01 -6.31 -8.48
CA SER A 176 -15.75 -5.08 -8.79
C SER A 176 -15.69 -4.05 -7.66
N GLN A 177 -15.70 -4.51 -6.40
CA GLN A 177 -15.55 -3.67 -5.23
C GLN A 177 -14.13 -3.10 -5.11
N LEU A 178 -13.09 -3.89 -5.42
CA LEU A 178 -11.72 -3.37 -5.50
C LEU A 178 -11.57 -2.30 -6.59
N ASP A 179 -12.19 -2.47 -7.76
CA ASP A 179 -12.17 -1.44 -8.81
C ASP A 179 -12.76 -0.11 -8.33
N LYS A 180 -13.86 -0.16 -7.58
CA LYS A 180 -14.48 1.04 -6.98
C LYS A 180 -13.62 1.64 -5.88
N ALA A 181 -12.96 0.81 -5.07
CA ALA A 181 -12.00 1.30 -4.07
C ALA A 181 -10.80 2.01 -4.72
N ILE A 182 -10.28 1.45 -5.82
CA ILE A 182 -9.20 2.06 -6.60
C ILE A 182 -9.66 3.42 -7.13
N GLN A 183 -10.85 3.50 -7.75
CA GLN A 183 -11.40 4.76 -8.26
C GLN A 183 -11.56 5.82 -7.15
N ALA A 184 -12.05 5.43 -5.98
CA ALA A 184 -12.22 6.34 -4.85
C ALA A 184 -10.87 6.87 -4.31
N TYR A 185 -9.89 5.98 -4.13
CA TYR A 185 -8.55 6.39 -3.66
C TYR A 185 -7.76 7.17 -4.70
N SER A 186 -7.97 6.92 -5.99
CA SER A 186 -7.30 7.66 -7.07
C SER A 186 -7.77 9.11 -7.23
N LYS A 187 -8.86 9.52 -6.58
CA LYS A 187 -9.28 10.94 -6.57
C LYS A 187 -8.32 11.83 -5.78
N ASP A 188 -7.63 11.30 -4.79
CA ASP A 188 -6.67 12.03 -3.95
C ASP A 188 -5.23 11.58 -4.27
N PRO A 189 -4.36 12.49 -4.74
CA PRO A 189 -2.95 12.19 -5.00
C PRO A 189 -2.22 11.55 -3.81
N ASN A 190 -2.58 11.91 -2.58
CA ASN A 190 -1.94 11.38 -1.37
C ASN A 190 -2.33 9.91 -1.08
N ARG A 191 -3.34 9.38 -1.78
CA ARG A 191 -3.88 8.02 -1.60
C ARG A 191 -3.59 7.11 -2.79
N LEU A 192 -2.83 7.56 -3.80
CA LEU A 192 -2.47 6.76 -4.97
C LEU A 192 -1.76 5.44 -4.61
N SER A 193 -0.84 5.46 -3.64
CA SER A 193 -0.17 4.22 -3.19
C SER A 193 -1.13 3.24 -2.52
N ARG A 194 -2.21 3.73 -1.90
CA ARG A 194 -3.30 2.89 -1.37
C ARG A 194 -4.14 2.30 -2.49
N ALA A 195 -4.45 3.09 -3.52
CA ALA A 195 -5.13 2.63 -4.74
C ALA A 195 -4.31 1.51 -5.42
N ALA A 196 -3.00 1.70 -5.57
CA ALA A 196 -2.08 0.69 -6.10
C ALA A 196 -2.10 -0.62 -5.29
N THR A 197 -2.12 -0.53 -3.96
CA THR A 197 -2.23 -1.71 -3.08
C THR A 197 -3.54 -2.48 -3.32
N MET A 198 -4.65 -1.78 -3.62
CA MET A 198 -5.92 -2.44 -3.96
C MET A 198 -5.84 -3.17 -5.31
N ALA A 199 -5.16 -2.59 -6.30
CA ALA A 199 -4.91 -3.22 -7.60
C ALA A 199 -4.00 -4.47 -7.46
N GLU A 200 -2.98 -4.44 -6.60
CA GLU A 200 -2.19 -5.65 -6.31
C GLU A 200 -3.04 -6.76 -5.66
N ARG A 201 -3.94 -6.41 -4.73
CA ARG A 201 -4.87 -7.39 -4.14
C ARG A 201 -5.83 -7.97 -5.16
N GLN A 202 -6.28 -7.16 -6.11
CA GLN A 202 -7.10 -7.61 -7.24
C GLN A 202 -6.31 -8.61 -8.10
N ALA A 203 -5.03 -8.36 -8.34
CA ALA A 203 -4.16 -9.30 -9.04
C ALA A 203 -4.03 -10.64 -8.29
N THR A 204 -3.78 -10.60 -6.97
CA THR A 204 -3.74 -11.82 -6.14
C THR A 204 -5.03 -12.61 -6.26
N LEU A 205 -6.19 -11.94 -6.11
CA LEU A 205 -7.51 -12.58 -6.25
C LEU A 205 -7.66 -13.30 -7.59
N TRP A 206 -7.26 -12.68 -8.70
CA TRP A 206 -7.36 -13.30 -10.02
C TRP A 206 -6.36 -14.43 -10.26
N SER A 207 -5.18 -14.37 -9.64
CA SER A 207 -4.15 -15.41 -9.79
C SER A 207 -4.39 -16.70 -8.98
N GLU A 208 -5.31 -16.69 -8.00
CA GLU A 208 -5.54 -17.82 -7.07
C GLU A 208 -5.95 -19.12 -7.77
N ASP A 209 -6.73 -19.05 -8.86
CA ASP A 209 -7.27 -20.24 -9.53
C ASP A 209 -6.28 -20.81 -10.57
N GLY A 210 -5.21 -20.08 -10.90
CA GLY A 210 -4.22 -20.49 -11.90
C GLY A 210 -4.77 -20.62 -13.34
N ASP A 211 -5.97 -20.12 -13.62
CA ASP A 211 -6.56 -20.13 -14.95
C ASP A 211 -5.95 -19.04 -15.84
N LYS A 212 -5.85 -19.29 -17.15
CA LYS A 212 -5.25 -18.33 -18.09
C LYS A 212 -6.00 -16.98 -18.10
N THR A 213 -7.32 -17.02 -17.96
CA THR A 213 -8.16 -15.82 -17.92
C THR A 213 -7.94 -14.99 -16.65
N GLY A 214 -7.86 -15.63 -15.49
CA GLY A 214 -7.48 -14.99 -14.22
C GLY A 214 -6.06 -14.43 -14.26
N MET A 215 -5.08 -15.19 -14.74
CA MET A 215 -3.70 -14.69 -14.91
C MET A 215 -3.63 -13.44 -15.81
N LEU A 216 -4.41 -13.41 -16.91
CA LEU A 216 -4.49 -12.24 -17.79
C LEU A 216 -5.07 -11.02 -17.06
N ARG A 217 -6.12 -11.21 -16.27
CA ARG A 217 -6.69 -10.13 -15.42
C ARG A 217 -5.69 -9.69 -14.35
N ALA A 218 -4.95 -10.63 -13.76
CA ALA A 218 -3.93 -10.34 -12.76
C ALA A 218 -2.77 -9.51 -13.33
N ALA A 219 -2.28 -9.86 -14.52
CA ALA A 219 -1.23 -9.09 -15.20
C ALA A 219 -1.68 -7.64 -15.47
N LYS A 220 -2.91 -7.43 -15.94
CA LYS A 220 -3.48 -6.08 -16.13
C LYS A 220 -3.63 -5.31 -14.82
N ALA A 221 -4.05 -5.98 -13.74
CA ALA A 221 -4.17 -5.35 -12.43
C ALA A 221 -2.80 -4.96 -11.85
N LEU A 222 -1.75 -5.79 -12.05
CA LEU A 222 -0.37 -5.44 -11.68
C LEU A 222 0.17 -4.26 -12.50
N SER A 223 -0.14 -4.21 -13.80
CA SER A 223 0.22 -3.09 -14.67
C SER A 223 -0.36 -1.78 -14.13
N LYS A 224 -1.66 -1.77 -13.83
CA LYS A 224 -2.35 -0.63 -13.21
C LYS A 224 -1.78 -0.27 -11.83
N ALA A 225 -1.43 -1.26 -11.02
CA ALA A 225 -0.83 -1.03 -9.71
C ALA A 225 0.55 -0.37 -9.82
N ALA A 226 1.38 -0.82 -10.76
CA ALA A 226 2.67 -0.22 -11.03
C ALA A 226 2.54 1.22 -11.51
N ASP A 227 1.63 1.49 -12.46
CA ASP A 227 1.35 2.86 -12.95
C ASP A 227 0.93 3.80 -11.80
N LEU A 228 0.13 3.31 -10.84
CA LEU A 228 -0.32 4.09 -9.69
C LEU A 228 0.81 4.32 -8.67
N TYR A 229 1.68 3.32 -8.43
CA TYR A 229 2.86 3.52 -7.60
C TYR A 229 3.83 4.52 -8.21
N GLU A 230 4.07 4.43 -9.52
CA GLU A 230 4.92 5.35 -10.28
C GLU A 230 4.40 6.78 -10.19
N GLN A 231 3.08 7.00 -10.36
CA GLN A 231 2.46 8.32 -10.18
C GLN A 231 2.61 8.88 -8.76
N SER A 232 2.73 8.01 -7.75
CA SER A 232 2.94 8.40 -6.35
C SER A 232 4.41 8.50 -5.94
N ASP A 233 5.35 8.36 -6.89
CA ASP A 233 6.80 8.25 -6.62
C ASP A 233 7.14 7.17 -5.58
N ASP A 234 6.38 6.06 -5.59
CA ASP A 234 6.56 4.95 -4.68
C ASP A 234 7.47 3.90 -5.30
N GLY A 235 8.60 3.63 -4.63
CA GLY A 235 9.59 2.66 -5.06
C GLY A 235 9.08 1.22 -5.21
N ARG A 236 7.86 0.90 -4.74
CA ARG A 236 7.20 -0.38 -5.00
C ARG A 236 6.88 -0.62 -6.47
N SER A 237 6.76 0.43 -7.30
CA SER A 237 6.49 0.34 -8.74
C SER A 237 7.34 -0.74 -9.42
N ARG A 238 8.67 -0.65 -9.33
CA ARG A 238 9.61 -1.59 -9.96
C ARG A 238 9.41 -3.05 -9.54
N PHE A 239 9.06 -3.31 -8.27
CA PHE A 239 8.77 -4.68 -7.80
C PHE A 239 7.45 -5.19 -8.39
N THR A 240 6.44 -4.32 -8.47
CA THR A 240 5.14 -4.64 -9.05
C THR A 240 5.27 -4.88 -10.58
N ARG A 241 6.10 -4.10 -11.29
CA ARG A 241 6.46 -4.35 -12.70
C ARG A 241 7.14 -5.70 -12.92
N ALA A 242 8.04 -6.11 -12.02
CA ALA A 242 8.67 -7.43 -12.11
C ALA A 242 7.64 -8.57 -11.96
N LYS A 243 6.66 -8.43 -11.05
CA LYS A 243 5.54 -9.37 -10.91
C LYS A 243 4.63 -9.37 -12.14
N GLU A 244 4.39 -8.21 -12.74
CA GLU A 244 3.68 -8.09 -14.02
C GLU A 244 4.39 -8.91 -15.11
N GLY A 245 5.71 -8.73 -15.25
CA GLY A 245 6.53 -9.49 -16.19
C GLY A 245 6.45 -11.00 -15.97
N GLU A 246 6.49 -11.44 -14.72
CA GLU A 246 6.35 -12.85 -14.37
C GLU A 246 4.99 -13.42 -14.80
N MET A 247 3.90 -12.68 -14.59
CA MET A 247 2.55 -13.10 -15.00
C MET A 247 2.44 -13.17 -16.53
N TRP A 248 3.03 -12.23 -17.26
CA TRP A 248 3.09 -12.28 -18.73
C TRP A 248 3.91 -13.47 -19.23
N ALA A 249 5.03 -13.78 -18.58
CA ALA A 249 5.88 -14.91 -18.94
C ALA A 249 5.15 -16.25 -18.73
N LYS A 250 4.40 -16.40 -17.63
CA LYS A 250 3.55 -17.59 -17.37
C LYS A 250 2.45 -17.76 -18.43
N LEU A 251 2.00 -16.67 -19.05
CA LEU A 251 1.07 -16.68 -20.18
C LEU A 251 1.75 -16.88 -21.55
N GLN A 252 3.06 -17.12 -21.58
CA GLN A 252 3.88 -17.22 -22.80
C GLN A 252 3.84 -15.95 -23.67
N ARG A 253 3.55 -14.80 -23.06
CA ARG A 253 3.55 -13.47 -23.69
C ARG A 253 4.88 -12.78 -23.42
N TYR A 254 5.93 -13.33 -24.00
CA TYR A 254 7.30 -13.01 -23.64
C TYR A 254 7.73 -11.59 -24.04
N THR A 255 7.16 -11.02 -25.10
CA THR A 255 7.45 -9.64 -25.51
C THR A 255 6.95 -8.63 -24.47
N GLU A 256 5.74 -8.83 -23.97
CA GLU A 256 5.14 -8.02 -22.90
C GLU A 256 5.86 -8.23 -21.57
N ALA A 257 6.25 -9.47 -21.28
CA ALA A 257 7.04 -9.80 -20.10
C ALA A 257 8.41 -9.10 -20.12
N LEU A 258 9.11 -9.16 -21.25
CA LEU A 258 10.40 -8.52 -21.44
C LEU A 258 10.30 -7.01 -21.27
N LYS A 259 9.26 -6.38 -21.83
CA LYS A 259 9.00 -4.94 -21.65
C LYS A 259 8.81 -4.58 -20.17
N ALA A 260 8.02 -5.36 -19.43
CA ALA A 260 7.79 -5.12 -18.00
C ALA A 260 9.08 -5.30 -17.17
N TYR A 261 9.89 -6.31 -17.47
CA TYR A 261 11.19 -6.50 -16.82
C TYR A 261 12.18 -5.39 -17.16
N ASP A 262 12.30 -4.98 -18.43
CA ASP A 262 13.20 -3.89 -18.82
C ASP A 262 12.83 -2.57 -18.12
N THR A 263 11.53 -2.25 -18.01
CA THR A 263 11.05 -1.10 -17.24
C THR A 263 11.42 -1.21 -15.76
N SER A 264 11.14 -2.37 -15.13
CA SER A 264 11.49 -2.64 -13.73
C SER A 264 12.98 -2.46 -13.45
N LEU A 265 13.83 -3.02 -14.31
CA LEU A 265 15.29 -2.98 -14.18
C LEU A 265 15.83 -1.56 -14.38
N LYS A 266 15.29 -0.83 -15.37
CA LYS A 266 15.64 0.57 -15.61
C LYS A 266 15.34 1.43 -14.38
N GLU A 267 14.14 1.30 -13.79
CA GLU A 267 13.79 2.00 -12.55
C GLU A 267 14.78 1.65 -11.42
N SER A 268 15.04 0.36 -11.18
CA SER A 268 15.99 -0.07 -10.14
C SER A 268 17.41 0.47 -10.32
N THR A 269 17.89 0.60 -11.57
CA THR A 269 19.22 1.17 -11.84
C THR A 269 19.28 2.68 -11.62
N GLN A 270 18.22 3.41 -11.95
CA GLN A 270 18.15 4.87 -11.78
C GLN A 270 18.18 5.31 -10.32
N PHE A 271 17.52 4.56 -9.42
CA PHE A 271 17.49 4.88 -7.99
C PHE A 271 18.74 4.44 -7.21
N GLY A 272 19.74 3.86 -7.89
CA GLY A 272 20.95 3.33 -7.27
C GLY A 272 20.63 2.10 -6.42
N ALA A 273 20.72 0.92 -7.03
CA ALA A 273 20.46 -0.36 -6.37
C ALA A 273 21.33 -0.49 -5.11
N SER A 274 20.77 -0.24 -3.94
CA SER A 274 21.48 -0.25 -2.67
C SER A 274 20.91 -1.32 -1.74
N GLY A 275 21.80 -1.90 -0.93
CA GLY A 275 21.43 -2.90 0.07
C GLY A 275 20.77 -4.15 -0.52
N THR A 276 19.58 -4.48 -0.02
CA THR A 276 18.86 -5.73 -0.33
C THR A 276 18.41 -5.83 -1.78
N GLU A 277 18.24 -4.70 -2.48
CA GLU A 277 17.79 -4.71 -3.88
C GLU A 277 18.80 -5.37 -4.81
N SER A 278 20.10 -5.15 -4.56
CA SER A 278 21.20 -5.77 -5.31
C SER A 278 21.14 -7.31 -5.34
N LEU A 279 20.55 -7.93 -4.30
CA LEU A 279 20.37 -9.39 -4.21
C LEU A 279 19.18 -9.89 -5.03
N THR A 280 18.22 -9.00 -5.34
CA THR A 280 17.00 -9.35 -6.07
C THR A 280 17.06 -9.05 -7.56
N LEU A 281 18.05 -8.27 -8.00
CA LEU A 281 18.24 -7.93 -9.42
C LEU A 281 18.74 -9.09 -10.28
N PRO A 282 19.74 -9.90 -9.86
CA PRO A 282 20.25 -10.96 -10.72
C PRO A 282 19.18 -11.97 -11.18
N PRO A 283 18.26 -12.43 -10.31
CA PRO A 283 17.14 -13.26 -10.76
C PRO A 283 16.20 -12.56 -11.75
N ARG A 284 16.00 -11.24 -11.64
CA ARG A 284 15.16 -10.48 -12.58
C ARG A 284 15.81 -10.33 -13.94
N TYR A 285 17.11 -10.05 -14.00
CA TYR A 285 17.88 -10.05 -15.25
C TYR A 285 17.80 -11.43 -15.93
N LEU A 286 17.93 -12.50 -15.15
CA LEU A 286 17.76 -13.86 -15.65
C LEU A 286 16.36 -14.08 -16.24
N CYS A 287 15.30 -13.66 -15.55
CA CYS A 287 13.94 -13.74 -16.07
C CYS A 287 13.76 -12.95 -17.38
N ALA A 288 14.35 -11.76 -17.48
CA ALA A 288 14.32 -10.95 -18.71
C ALA A 288 15.02 -11.68 -19.88
N LEU A 289 16.19 -12.27 -19.64
CA LEU A 289 16.92 -13.05 -20.64
C LEU A 289 16.15 -14.31 -21.07
N PHE A 290 15.45 -14.98 -20.15
CA PHE A 290 14.51 -16.05 -20.51
C PHE A 290 13.34 -15.55 -21.34
N CYS A 291 12.78 -14.38 -21.04
CA CYS A 291 11.74 -13.81 -21.89
C CYS A 291 12.27 -13.49 -23.29
N LEU A 292 13.47 -12.93 -23.41
CA LEU A 292 14.11 -12.68 -24.71
C LEU A 292 14.33 -13.99 -25.49
N MET A 293 14.80 -15.05 -24.83
CA MET A 293 14.84 -16.38 -25.45
C MET A 293 13.44 -16.84 -25.85
N GLY A 294 12.40 -16.60 -25.05
CA GLY A 294 11.02 -16.93 -25.38
C GLY A 294 10.46 -16.20 -26.61
N THR A 295 10.97 -15.02 -26.97
CA THR A 295 10.50 -14.26 -28.15
C THR A 295 11.02 -14.79 -29.48
N GLY A 296 11.95 -15.75 -29.49
CA GLY A 296 12.60 -16.18 -30.74
C GLY A 296 13.95 -15.53 -31.03
N ALA A 297 14.48 -14.67 -30.14
CA ALA A 297 15.80 -14.05 -30.29
C ALA A 297 16.96 -15.07 -30.44
N GLU A 298 17.92 -14.78 -31.31
CA GLU A 298 19.09 -15.65 -31.49
C GLU A 298 20.04 -15.60 -30.28
N TRP A 299 20.93 -16.59 -30.16
CA TRP A 299 21.83 -16.70 -29.00
C TRP A 299 22.80 -15.52 -28.90
N GLU A 300 23.22 -14.95 -30.02
CA GLU A 300 24.03 -13.74 -30.09
C GLU A 300 23.29 -12.53 -29.51
N GLU A 301 21.98 -12.40 -29.76
CA GLU A 301 21.17 -11.32 -29.20
C GLU A 301 21.02 -11.47 -27.68
N VAL A 302 20.85 -12.70 -27.20
CA VAL A 302 20.77 -13.01 -25.76
C VAL A 302 22.10 -12.71 -25.07
N GLN A 303 23.23 -13.10 -25.66
CA GLN A 303 24.57 -12.82 -25.14
C GLN A 303 24.82 -11.30 -25.08
N ALA A 304 24.55 -10.58 -26.17
CA ALA A 304 24.70 -9.13 -26.22
C ALA A 304 23.83 -8.42 -25.15
N LYS A 305 22.58 -8.86 -24.95
CA LYS A 305 21.71 -8.31 -23.90
C LYS A 305 22.25 -8.62 -22.49
N ALA A 306 22.80 -9.81 -22.26
CA ALA A 306 23.41 -10.20 -20.99
C ALA A 306 24.65 -9.35 -20.65
N GLU A 307 25.46 -9.00 -21.65
CA GLU A 307 26.58 -8.07 -21.48
C GLU A 307 26.11 -6.66 -21.12
N ILE A 308 25.08 -6.14 -21.80
CA ILE A 308 24.47 -4.85 -21.45
C ILE A 308 24.02 -4.85 -19.98
N TYR A 309 23.33 -5.89 -19.53
CA TYR A 309 22.89 -6.00 -18.13
C TYR A 309 24.04 -6.11 -17.13
N SER A 310 25.12 -6.79 -17.51
CA SER A 310 26.32 -6.93 -16.69
C SER A 310 27.03 -5.59 -16.50
N ASN A 311 27.09 -4.78 -17.56
CA ASN A 311 27.62 -3.41 -17.52
C ASN A 311 26.73 -2.46 -16.68
N GLN A 312 25.41 -2.71 -16.64
CA GLN A 312 24.47 -1.92 -15.84
C GLN A 312 24.48 -2.30 -14.35
N CYS A 313 24.83 -3.54 -14.00
CA CYS A 313 24.77 -4.03 -12.64
C CYS A 313 25.91 -5.02 -12.33
N SER A 314 26.90 -4.57 -11.56
CA SER A 314 28.02 -5.41 -11.11
C SER A 314 27.60 -6.60 -10.24
N ALA A 315 26.49 -6.47 -9.52
CA ALA A 315 25.92 -7.58 -8.75
C ALA A 315 25.38 -8.70 -9.65
N PHE A 316 24.90 -8.38 -10.87
CA PHE A 316 24.54 -9.37 -11.86
C PHE A 316 25.79 -9.97 -12.52
N ASP A 317 26.76 -9.16 -12.94
CA ASP A 317 27.99 -9.63 -13.59
C ASP A 317 28.71 -10.74 -12.80
N SER A 318 28.82 -10.58 -11.49
CA SER A 318 29.45 -11.54 -10.57
C SER A 318 28.53 -12.70 -10.13
N SER A 319 27.27 -12.69 -10.54
CA SER A 319 26.25 -13.62 -10.05
C SER A 319 26.34 -15.01 -10.70
N PRO A 320 25.78 -16.05 -10.06
CA PRO A 320 25.64 -17.35 -10.70
C PRO A 320 24.72 -17.30 -11.93
N GLU A 321 23.72 -16.42 -11.95
CA GLU A 321 22.80 -16.24 -13.07
C GLU A 321 23.49 -15.71 -14.34
N ALA A 322 24.38 -14.71 -14.22
CA ALA A 322 25.14 -14.21 -15.38
C ALA A 322 26.11 -15.26 -15.91
N ARG A 323 26.85 -15.95 -15.02
CA ARG A 323 27.74 -17.06 -15.41
C ARG A 323 26.98 -18.18 -16.12
N PHE A 324 25.78 -18.51 -15.61
CA PHE A 324 24.92 -19.51 -16.22
C PHE A 324 24.50 -19.11 -17.65
N ILE A 325 23.98 -17.89 -17.85
CA ILE A 325 23.55 -17.47 -19.20
C ILE A 325 24.73 -17.35 -20.18
N ARG A 326 25.88 -16.83 -19.75
CA ARG A 326 27.07 -16.75 -20.61
C ARG A 326 27.50 -18.12 -21.08
N HIS A 327 27.66 -19.06 -20.13
CA HIS A 327 28.04 -20.42 -20.46
C HIS A 327 27.03 -21.10 -21.40
N LEU A 328 25.74 -20.85 -21.19
CA LEU A 328 24.70 -21.35 -22.07
C LEU A 328 24.81 -20.79 -23.50
N CYS A 329 25.07 -19.48 -23.64
CA CYS A 329 25.27 -18.85 -24.94
C CYS A 329 26.52 -19.41 -25.63
N ASP A 330 27.64 -19.55 -24.91
CA ASP A 330 28.90 -20.08 -25.46
C ASP A 330 28.70 -21.49 -26.04
N LEU A 331 28.07 -22.40 -25.28
CA LEU A 331 27.79 -23.76 -25.75
C LEU A 331 26.86 -23.78 -26.98
N ALA A 332 25.87 -22.88 -27.01
CA ALA A 332 24.93 -22.77 -28.13
C ALA A 332 25.60 -22.27 -29.41
N LEU A 333 26.49 -21.28 -29.29
CA LEU A 333 27.25 -20.73 -30.41
C LEU A 333 28.31 -21.72 -30.94
N GLU A 334 28.85 -22.58 -30.07
CA GLU A 334 29.74 -23.67 -30.45
C GLU A 334 29.02 -24.87 -31.10
N GLY A 335 27.68 -24.89 -31.09
CA GLY A 335 26.88 -26.00 -31.61
C GLY A 335 27.00 -27.28 -30.77
N ALA A 336 27.33 -27.15 -29.48
CA ALA A 336 27.52 -28.29 -28.60
C ALA A 336 26.19 -28.99 -28.31
N THR A 337 26.06 -30.28 -28.60
CA THR A 337 24.86 -31.08 -28.25
C THR A 337 24.73 -31.29 -26.73
N GLU A 338 25.78 -30.98 -25.95
CA GLU A 338 25.84 -31.14 -24.50
C GLU A 338 25.01 -30.12 -23.72
N ILE A 339 24.46 -29.10 -24.39
CA ILE A 339 23.65 -28.05 -23.75
C ILE A 339 22.52 -28.65 -22.93
N GLN A 340 21.85 -29.70 -23.43
CA GLN A 340 20.76 -30.39 -22.73
C GLN A 340 21.24 -31.15 -21.47
N ALA A 341 22.46 -31.68 -21.46
CA ALA A 341 23.00 -32.37 -20.29
C ALA A 341 23.40 -31.37 -19.19
N GLU A 342 24.00 -30.24 -19.57
CA GLU A 342 24.42 -29.20 -18.62
C GLU A 342 23.21 -28.41 -18.08
N ALA A 343 22.23 -28.14 -18.95
CA ALA A 343 20.88 -27.72 -18.60
C ALA A 343 20.29 -28.49 -17.42
N HIS A 344 20.19 -29.81 -17.57
CA HIS A 344 19.66 -30.67 -16.53
C HIS A 344 20.50 -30.61 -15.25
N ARG A 345 21.85 -30.63 -15.34
CA ARG A 345 22.71 -30.54 -14.15
C ARG A 345 22.51 -29.24 -13.37
N GLN A 346 22.38 -28.11 -14.05
CA GLN A 346 22.20 -26.80 -13.43
C GLN A 346 20.81 -26.64 -12.80
N THR A 347 19.75 -27.11 -13.48
CA THR A 347 18.39 -27.13 -12.92
C THR A 347 18.32 -27.95 -11.62
N TYR A 348 18.96 -29.13 -11.59
CA TYR A 348 19.03 -29.98 -10.39
C TYR A 348 19.89 -29.37 -9.27
N ARG A 349 21.01 -28.72 -9.61
CA ARG A 349 21.90 -28.12 -8.60
C ARG A 349 21.33 -26.85 -7.97
N SER A 350 20.60 -26.05 -8.73
CA SER A 350 20.07 -24.76 -8.28
C SER A 350 18.68 -24.87 -7.65
N GLY A 351 17.85 -25.86 -8.06
CA GLY A 351 16.49 -26.06 -7.54
C GLY A 351 15.57 -24.84 -7.71
N ARG A 352 15.90 -23.90 -8.59
CA ARG A 352 15.38 -22.52 -8.57
C ARG A 352 14.70 -22.05 -9.86
N MET A 353 14.64 -22.87 -10.90
CA MET A 353 13.97 -22.47 -12.14
C MET A 353 12.46 -22.66 -12.04
N GLU A 354 11.72 -21.61 -12.38
CA GLU A 354 10.27 -21.65 -12.49
C GLU A 354 9.83 -22.54 -13.67
N PRO A 355 8.64 -23.17 -13.61
CA PRO A 355 8.16 -24.06 -14.68
C PRO A 355 8.15 -23.43 -16.07
N TRP A 356 7.84 -22.13 -16.17
CA TRP A 356 7.83 -21.42 -17.46
C TRP A 356 9.25 -21.16 -18.01
N GLN A 357 10.25 -21.00 -17.13
CA GLN A 357 11.65 -20.84 -17.54
C GLN A 357 12.16 -22.15 -18.11
N LEU A 358 11.82 -23.27 -17.45
CA LEU A 358 12.14 -24.61 -17.93
C LEU A 358 11.51 -24.90 -19.29
N ASP A 359 10.25 -24.50 -19.50
CA ASP A 359 9.58 -24.65 -20.80
C ASP A 359 10.29 -23.88 -21.92
N VAL A 360 10.62 -22.60 -21.71
CA VAL A 360 11.38 -21.80 -22.69
C VAL A 360 12.73 -22.45 -22.99
N PHE A 361 13.41 -22.86 -21.93
CA PHE A 361 14.74 -23.43 -22.03
C PHE A 361 14.74 -24.76 -22.79
N GLN A 362 13.84 -25.67 -22.47
CA GLN A 362 13.68 -26.95 -23.17
C GLN A 362 13.34 -26.75 -24.64
N LYS A 363 12.44 -25.81 -24.96
CA LYS A 363 12.11 -25.47 -26.35
C LYS A 363 13.31 -24.95 -27.13
N ARG A 364 14.12 -24.09 -26.53
CA ARG A 364 15.32 -23.52 -27.17
C ARG A 364 16.46 -24.49 -27.33
N THR A 365 16.62 -25.41 -26.40
CA THR A 365 17.66 -26.43 -26.48
C THR A 365 17.26 -27.59 -27.39
N ALA A 366 15.96 -27.82 -27.58
CA ALA A 366 15.45 -28.78 -28.56
C ALA A 366 15.73 -28.34 -30.00
N SER A 367 15.62 -27.04 -30.32
CA SER A 367 15.91 -26.53 -31.68
C SER A 367 17.38 -26.68 -32.08
N LEU A 368 18.31 -26.76 -31.12
CA LEU A 368 19.74 -26.99 -31.40
C LEU A 368 20.04 -28.47 -31.71
N GLY A 369 19.20 -29.40 -31.24
CA GLY A 369 19.39 -30.84 -31.41
C GLY A 369 18.78 -31.42 -32.68
N ASP A 370 18.06 -30.62 -33.48
CA ASP A 370 17.48 -31.07 -34.74
C ASP A 370 18.41 -30.76 -35.92
N PRO A 371 19.23 -31.72 -36.39
CA PRO A 371 20.17 -31.51 -37.50
C PRO A 371 19.47 -31.17 -38.83
N SER A 372 18.15 -31.35 -38.93
CA SER A 372 17.37 -31.01 -40.12
C SER A 372 16.92 -29.54 -40.19
N SER A 373 17.04 -28.80 -39.09
CA SER A 373 16.70 -27.37 -39.00
C SER A 373 17.83 -26.43 -39.47
N GLY A 374 19.02 -26.98 -39.77
CA GLY A 374 20.17 -26.26 -40.32
C GLY A 374 20.00 -25.86 -41.77
N SER A 375 19.04 -24.96 -42.06
CA SER A 375 19.10 -24.15 -43.26
C SER A 375 20.23 -23.13 -43.08
N PHE A 376 21.43 -23.49 -43.56
CA PHE A 376 22.57 -22.59 -43.75
C PHE A 376 22.10 -21.18 -44.17
N ARG A 377 22.42 -20.18 -43.34
CA ARG A 377 22.48 -18.77 -43.73
C ARG A 377 23.86 -18.24 -43.40
#